data_AF-A0A6G2J7N5-F1
#
_entry.id   AF-A0A6G2J7N5-F1
#
_cell.length_a   1.000
_cell.length_b   1.000
_cell.length_c   1.000
_cell.angle_alpha   90.00
_cell.angle_beta   90.00
_cell.angle_gamma   90.00
#
_symmetry.space_group_name_H-M   'P 1'
#
loop_
_entity.id
_entity.type
_entity.pdbx_description
1 polymer ?
#
loop_
_entity_poly.entity_id
_entity_poly.type
_entity_poly.pdbx_seq_one_letter_code
_entity_poly.pdbx_strand_id
1 'polypeptide(L)'
;MNAVLKKENILICSLREIDTARPIVGIEHKKDILKFIRVPFPNDCAQDYRLYMPDTNLFVLYKQGRHGSNVYRWLVLGIVSCKTSFHARETESTFWALVLKSYPMRVVMATEDKNRYKTRTELGTCEKPTAARHRLEAFMDRVYIIKKYGNGHNMMADISKFHDVFETMQSRGYRSQNTQIFDEWHTPTHAGYCNKIKPFDDLISDIMLWKLERTQ
;
A
#
# COMPACT_ATOMS: atom_id res chain seq x y z
N MET A 1 -2.34 9.88 3.76
CA MET A 1 -3.10 9.27 2.63
C MET A 1 -4.59 9.60 2.66
N ASN A 2 -5.38 9.14 3.66
CA ASN A 2 -6.84 9.40 3.70
C ASN A 2 -7.25 10.88 3.64
N ALA A 3 -6.41 11.79 4.15
CA ALA A 3 -6.62 13.24 4.05
C ALA A 3 -6.74 13.75 2.60
N VAL A 4 -6.08 13.06 1.66
CA VAL A 4 -6.06 13.40 0.23
C VAL A 4 -7.07 12.53 -0.53
N LEU A 5 -7.00 11.21 -0.34
CA LEU A 5 -7.68 10.22 -1.18
C LEU A 5 -9.20 10.10 -0.95
N LYS A 6 -9.73 10.54 0.20
CA LYS A 6 -11.17 10.49 0.47
C LYS A 6 -12.00 11.31 -0.52
N LYS A 7 -11.46 12.46 -0.97
CA LYS A 7 -12.11 13.31 -1.99
C LYS A 7 -12.27 12.57 -3.33
N GLU A 8 -11.41 11.58 -3.57
CA GLU A 8 -11.40 10.74 -4.76
C GLU A 8 -12.20 9.44 -4.61
N ASN A 9 -13.06 9.34 -3.60
CA ASN A 9 -13.82 8.13 -3.24
C ASN A 9 -12.94 6.92 -2.91
N ILE A 10 -11.70 7.15 -2.47
CA ILE A 10 -10.78 6.11 -2.03
C ILE A 10 -10.65 6.15 -0.51
N LEU A 11 -10.74 4.98 0.11
CA LEU A 11 -10.59 4.78 1.53
C LEU A 11 -9.46 3.79 1.78
N ILE A 12 -8.50 4.18 2.62
CA ILE A 12 -7.50 3.27 3.15
C ILE A 12 -7.87 2.90 4.58
N CYS A 13 -8.00 1.61 4.87
CA CYS A 13 -8.39 1.14 6.20
C CYS A 13 -7.75 -0.22 6.53
N SER A 14 -7.63 -0.49 7.81
CA SER A 14 -7.15 -1.77 8.32
C SER A 14 -8.24 -2.85 8.26
N LEU A 15 -7.83 -4.12 8.38
CA LEU A 15 -8.77 -5.22 8.49
C LEU A 15 -9.75 -5.03 9.65
N ARG A 16 -9.31 -4.47 10.79
CA ARG A 16 -10.15 -4.27 11.97
C ARG A 16 -11.30 -3.30 11.71
N GLU A 17 -11.09 -2.31 10.85
CA GLU A 17 -12.11 -1.32 10.47
C GLU A 17 -13.14 -1.89 9.48
N ILE A 18 -12.77 -2.95 8.75
CA ILE A 18 -13.66 -3.70 7.85
C ILE A 18 -14.37 -4.82 8.63
N ASP A 19 -13.66 -5.55 9.48
CA ASP A 19 -14.14 -6.71 10.22
C ASP A 19 -14.60 -6.35 11.64
N THR A 20 -15.55 -5.42 11.70
CA THR A 20 -16.24 -5.03 12.94
C THR A 20 -17.75 -5.14 12.78
N ALA A 21 -18.50 -4.95 13.87
CA ALA A 21 -19.96 -4.94 13.89
C ALA A 21 -20.55 -3.73 13.15
N ARG A 22 -19.81 -2.61 13.10
CA ARG A 22 -20.18 -1.38 12.37
C ARG A 22 -19.07 -1.00 11.40
N PRO A 23 -18.93 -1.73 10.28
CA PRO A 23 -17.81 -1.55 9.36
C PRO A 23 -17.90 -0.23 8.62
N ILE A 24 -16.75 0.41 8.39
CA ILE A 24 -16.66 1.70 7.68
C ILE A 24 -17.20 1.65 6.23
N VAL A 25 -17.27 0.44 5.67
CA VAL A 25 -17.76 0.15 4.32
C VAL A 25 -19.25 -0.18 4.27
N GLY A 26 -19.92 -0.33 5.42
CA GLY A 26 -21.31 -0.83 5.50
C GLY A 26 -21.39 -2.37 5.61
N ILE A 27 -22.42 -2.86 6.31
CA ILE A 27 -22.56 -4.29 6.64
C ILE A 27 -22.71 -5.16 5.38
N GLU A 28 -23.50 -4.73 4.42
CA GLU A 28 -23.71 -5.46 3.17
C GLU A 28 -22.40 -5.64 2.39
N HIS A 29 -21.64 -4.55 2.23
CA HIS A 29 -20.40 -4.58 1.47
C HIS A 29 -19.24 -5.29 2.18
N LYS A 30 -19.26 -5.37 3.51
CA LYS A 30 -18.25 -6.11 4.29
C LYS A 30 -18.13 -7.55 3.78
N LYS A 31 -19.25 -8.24 3.55
CA LYS A 31 -19.25 -9.64 3.13
C LYS A 31 -18.53 -9.83 1.79
N ASP A 32 -18.80 -8.96 0.82
CA ASP A 32 -18.20 -9.01 -0.51
C ASP A 32 -16.68 -8.76 -0.45
N ILE A 33 -16.26 -7.76 0.31
CA ILE A 33 -14.84 -7.45 0.51
C ILE A 33 -14.12 -8.63 1.16
N LEU A 34 -14.65 -9.16 2.27
CA LEU A 34 -14.04 -10.29 2.97
C LEU A 34 -13.99 -11.55 2.10
N LYS A 35 -15.02 -11.81 1.30
CA LYS A 35 -15.03 -12.92 0.34
C LYS A 35 -13.97 -12.75 -0.74
N PHE A 36 -13.77 -11.52 -1.23
CA PHE A 36 -12.78 -11.21 -2.26
C PHE A 36 -11.34 -11.36 -1.77
N ILE A 37 -11.02 -10.95 -0.54
CA ILE A 37 -9.63 -10.94 -0.03
C ILE A 37 -9.19 -12.25 0.63
N ARG A 38 -10.12 -13.14 0.96
CA ARG A 38 -9.79 -14.44 1.53
C ARG A 38 -9.24 -15.38 0.48
N VAL A 39 -8.18 -16.08 0.84
CA VAL A 39 -7.52 -17.06 -0.02
C VAL A 39 -7.80 -18.47 0.51
N PRO A 40 -8.23 -19.41 -0.34
CA PRO A 40 -8.35 -20.80 0.05
C PRO A 40 -6.97 -21.46 0.13
N PHE A 41 -6.68 -22.11 1.25
CA PHE A 41 -5.53 -22.99 1.41
C PHE A 41 -5.99 -24.42 1.67
N PRO A 42 -5.30 -25.42 1.10
CA PRO A 42 -5.59 -26.82 1.37
C PRO A 42 -5.35 -27.11 2.86
N ASN A 43 -6.23 -27.92 3.44
CA ASN A 43 -6.11 -28.44 4.79
C ASN A 43 -6.25 -29.95 4.72
N ASP A 44 -5.15 -30.60 4.33
CA ASP A 44 -5.09 -32.03 4.00
C ASP A 44 -5.59 -32.91 5.15
N CYS A 45 -5.35 -32.51 6.40
CA CYS A 45 -5.79 -33.25 7.57
C CYS A 45 -7.32 -33.38 7.67
N ALA A 46 -8.08 -32.37 7.23
CA ALA A 46 -9.54 -32.43 7.23
C ALA A 46 -10.13 -32.66 5.83
N GLN A 47 -9.26 -32.87 4.83
CA GLN A 47 -9.64 -33.04 3.42
C GLN A 47 -10.55 -31.90 2.90
N ASP A 48 -10.30 -30.67 3.36
CA ASP A 48 -11.05 -29.47 3.00
C ASP A 48 -10.14 -28.30 2.65
N TYR A 49 -10.76 -27.13 2.41
CA TYR A 49 -10.06 -25.86 2.24
C TYR A 49 -10.42 -24.91 3.36
N ARG A 50 -9.41 -24.20 3.88
CA ARG A 50 -9.61 -23.13 4.85
C ARG A 50 -9.33 -21.78 4.21
N LEU A 51 -10.18 -20.82 4.51
CA LEU A 51 -10.04 -19.45 4.03
C LEU A 51 -9.15 -18.65 4.98
N TYR A 52 -8.01 -18.18 4.48
CA TYR A 52 -7.08 -17.36 5.22
C TYR A 52 -7.13 -15.91 4.75
N MET A 53 -6.91 -15.01 5.69
CA MET A 53 -6.72 -13.60 5.43
C MET A 53 -5.22 -13.33 5.25
N PRO A 54 -4.83 -12.47 4.29
CA PRO A 54 -3.44 -12.10 4.17
C PRO A 54 -3.00 -11.28 5.39
N ASP A 55 -1.82 -11.58 5.96
CA ASP A 55 -1.22 -10.80 7.06
C ASP A 55 -0.81 -9.43 6.52
N THR A 56 -1.73 -8.49 6.64
CA THR A 56 -1.69 -7.22 5.91
C THR A 56 -2.14 -6.09 6.80
N ASN A 57 -1.52 -4.93 6.58
CA ASN A 57 -1.74 -3.79 7.45
C ASN A 57 -2.92 -2.94 6.99
N LEU A 58 -3.01 -2.64 5.69
CA LEU A 58 -4.01 -1.73 5.13
C LEU A 58 -4.54 -2.21 3.78
N PHE A 59 -5.84 -2.01 3.57
CA PHE A 59 -6.52 -2.18 2.29
C PHE A 59 -6.78 -0.81 1.66
N VAL A 60 -6.65 -0.74 0.34
CA VAL A 60 -7.03 0.41 -0.48
C VAL A 60 -8.34 0.08 -1.17
N LEU A 61 -9.41 0.76 -0.77
CA LEU A 61 -10.76 0.52 -1.25
C LEU A 61 -11.26 1.71 -2.07
N TYR A 62 -11.91 1.43 -3.20
CA TYR A 62 -12.53 2.44 -4.05
C TYR A 62 -14.05 2.29 -4.04
N LYS A 63 -14.75 3.35 -3.64
CA LYS A 63 -16.21 3.42 -3.69
C LYS A 63 -16.62 3.80 -5.10
N GLN A 64 -16.97 2.80 -5.90
CA GLN A 64 -17.48 2.99 -7.24
C GLN A 64 -19.00 3.14 -7.20
N GLY A 65 -19.49 4.31 -7.59
CA GLY A 65 -20.91 4.60 -7.71
C GLY A 65 -21.12 5.83 -8.58
N ARG A 66 -22.32 5.97 -9.14
CA ARG A 66 -22.67 7.18 -9.87
C ARG A 66 -22.89 8.32 -8.88
N HIS A 67 -22.42 9.52 -9.20
CA HIS A 67 -22.67 10.69 -8.36
C HIS A 67 -24.17 10.89 -8.13
N GLY A 68 -24.60 11.01 -6.88
CA GLY A 68 -26.01 11.11 -6.49
C GLY A 68 -26.80 9.79 -6.43
N SER A 69 -26.18 8.65 -6.74
CA SER A 69 -26.79 7.32 -6.58
C SER A 69 -26.51 6.75 -5.19
N ASN A 70 -27.54 6.16 -4.58
CA ASN A 70 -27.38 5.35 -3.36
C ASN A 70 -26.83 3.94 -3.66
N VAL A 71 -26.79 3.55 -4.95
CA VAL A 71 -26.21 2.27 -5.39
C VAL A 71 -24.74 2.47 -5.69
N TYR A 72 -23.90 1.83 -4.90
CA TYR A 72 -22.45 1.80 -5.07
C TYR A 72 -21.89 0.43 -4.68
N ARG A 73 -20.65 0.15 -5.11
CA ARG A 73 -19.87 -1.01 -4.68
C ARG A 73 -18.49 -0.57 -4.23
N TRP A 74 -17.89 -1.37 -3.35
CA TRP A 74 -16.49 -1.21 -2.97
C TRP A 74 -15.63 -2.16 -3.78
N LEU A 75 -14.61 -1.62 -4.43
CA LEU A 75 -13.57 -2.38 -5.11
C LEU A 75 -12.29 -2.37 -4.28
N VAL A 76 -11.65 -3.52 -4.10
CA VAL A 76 -10.32 -3.58 -3.50
C VAL A 76 -9.29 -3.30 -4.60
N LEU A 77 -8.63 -2.15 -4.52
CA LEU A 77 -7.59 -1.73 -5.46
C LEU A 77 -6.25 -2.37 -5.13
N GLY A 78 -5.95 -2.48 -3.84
CA GLY A 78 -4.68 -3.04 -3.40
C GLY A 78 -4.56 -3.20 -1.89
N ILE A 79 -3.42 -3.74 -1.51
CA ILE A 79 -3.00 -4.01 -0.15
C ILE A 79 -1.67 -3.31 0.07
N VAL A 80 -1.55 -2.58 1.17
CA VAL A 80 -0.30 -1.97 1.61
C VAL A 80 0.18 -2.69 2.87
N SER A 81 1.24 -3.48 2.72
CA SER A 81 1.97 -4.07 3.84
C SER A 81 2.88 -3.01 4.44
N CYS A 82 2.71 -2.70 5.71
CA CYS A 82 3.43 -1.65 6.42
C CYS A 82 4.42 -2.27 7.40
N LYS A 83 5.72 -2.13 7.13
CA LYS A 83 6.77 -2.68 8.00
C LYS A 83 7.82 -1.62 8.27
N THR A 84 8.05 -1.30 9.53
CA THR A 84 9.10 -0.34 9.93
C THR A 84 10.51 -0.89 9.69
N SER A 85 10.69 -2.19 9.90
CA SER A 85 11.93 -2.95 9.62
C SER A 85 11.59 -4.36 9.15
N PHE A 86 12.55 -5.06 8.53
CA PHE A 86 12.28 -6.34 7.89
C PHE A 86 12.44 -7.52 8.84
N HIS A 87 13.61 -7.80 9.42
CA HIS A 87 13.82 -8.93 10.35
C HIS A 87 13.07 -10.23 9.95
N ALA A 88 13.12 -10.61 8.66
CA ALA A 88 12.40 -11.72 8.04
C ALA A 88 10.87 -11.52 7.81
N ARG A 89 10.25 -10.47 8.34
CA ARG A 89 8.84 -10.10 8.12
C ARG A 89 8.52 -9.70 6.68
N GLU A 90 9.54 -9.36 5.89
CA GLU A 90 9.38 -9.17 4.44
C GLU A 90 8.98 -10.48 3.76
N THR A 91 9.44 -11.63 4.26
CA THR A 91 9.16 -12.95 3.68
C THR A 91 7.66 -13.25 3.67
N GLU A 92 6.99 -13.02 4.80
CA GLU A 92 5.55 -13.18 4.93
C GLU A 92 4.79 -12.25 3.98
N SER A 93 5.22 -11.00 3.85
CA SER A 93 4.60 -10.06 2.92
C SER A 93 4.78 -10.50 1.45
N THR A 94 5.97 -11.01 1.10
CA THR A 94 6.24 -11.52 -0.25
C THR A 94 5.50 -12.81 -0.55
N PHE A 95 5.26 -13.67 0.46
CA PHE A 95 4.41 -14.84 0.33
C PHE A 95 2.98 -14.44 -0.05
N TRP A 96 2.39 -13.48 0.67
CA TRP A 96 1.05 -12.99 0.36
C TRP A 96 0.99 -12.30 -1.00
N ALA A 97 2.01 -11.54 -1.39
CA ALA A 97 2.08 -10.94 -2.72
C ALA A 97 2.13 -12.00 -3.83
N LEU A 98 2.88 -13.09 -3.63
CA LEU A 98 2.92 -14.21 -4.58
C LEU A 98 1.56 -14.92 -4.68
N VAL A 99 0.93 -15.23 -3.55
CA VAL A 99 -0.38 -15.88 -3.47
C VAL A 99 -1.46 -15.04 -4.14
N LEU A 100 -1.41 -13.72 -3.98
CA LEU A 100 -2.39 -12.79 -4.52
C LEU A 100 -2.06 -12.28 -5.94
N LYS A 101 -1.00 -12.80 -6.58
CA LYS A 101 -0.52 -12.30 -7.88
C LYS A 101 -1.56 -12.42 -9.02
N SER A 102 -2.48 -13.38 -8.93
CA SER A 102 -3.57 -13.56 -9.90
C SER A 102 -4.81 -12.73 -9.58
N TYR A 103 -4.87 -12.10 -8.41
CA TYR A 103 -5.99 -11.25 -8.05
C TYR A 103 -5.85 -9.91 -8.76
N PRO A 104 -6.94 -9.25 -9.14
CA PRO A 104 -6.86 -8.00 -9.89
C PRO A 104 -6.37 -6.80 -9.02
N MET A 105 -5.82 -7.03 -7.83
CA MET A 105 -5.39 -6.00 -6.89
C MET A 105 -3.86 -5.92 -6.83
N ARG A 106 -3.33 -4.77 -6.42
CA ARG A 106 -1.89 -4.60 -6.21
C ARG A 106 -1.49 -4.96 -4.77
N VAL A 107 -0.33 -5.58 -4.59
CA VAL A 107 0.26 -5.83 -3.28
C VAL A 107 1.59 -5.10 -3.18
N VAL A 108 1.63 -4.08 -2.33
CA VAL A 108 2.76 -3.17 -2.20
C VAL A 108 3.27 -3.10 -0.77
N MET A 109 4.50 -2.62 -0.61
CA MET A 109 5.11 -2.38 0.69
C MET A 109 5.28 -0.90 0.97
N ALA A 110 4.97 -0.45 2.18
CA ALA A 110 5.43 0.82 2.71
C ALA A 110 6.37 0.57 3.90
N THR A 111 7.55 1.18 3.88
CA THR A 111 8.57 0.92 4.90
C THR A 111 9.31 2.17 5.34
N GLU A 112 9.67 2.23 6.62
CA GLU A 112 10.57 3.24 7.15
C GLU A 112 12.05 2.91 6.88
N ASP A 113 12.33 1.66 6.49
CA ASP A 113 13.69 1.11 6.40
C ASP A 113 14.51 1.47 7.64
N LYS A 114 13.95 1.17 8.82
CA LYS A 114 14.30 1.82 10.10
C LYS A 114 15.79 1.78 10.44
N ASN A 115 16.53 0.74 10.01
CA ASN A 115 17.97 0.67 10.29
C ASN A 115 18.79 1.75 9.56
N ARG A 116 18.25 2.40 8.52
CA ARG A 116 18.88 3.55 7.86
C ARG A 116 19.21 4.67 8.84
N TYR A 117 18.39 4.86 9.87
CA TYR A 117 18.61 5.88 10.90
C TYR A 117 19.66 5.53 11.95
N LYS A 118 20.23 4.32 11.91
CA LYS A 118 21.18 3.84 12.91
C LYS A 118 22.52 3.43 12.31
N THR A 119 22.48 2.62 11.25
CA THR A 119 23.68 1.96 10.73
C THR A 119 23.69 1.92 9.22
N ARG A 120 22.68 1.29 8.60
CA ARG A 120 22.59 1.08 7.17
C ARG A 120 21.15 0.79 6.76
N THR A 121 20.81 1.07 5.51
CA THR A 121 19.60 0.56 4.88
C THR A 121 19.52 -0.97 4.95
N GLU A 122 18.32 -1.50 5.19
CA GLU A 122 17.98 -2.92 5.10
C GLU A 122 17.75 -3.37 3.65
N LEU A 123 17.65 -2.43 2.70
CA LEU A 123 17.38 -2.66 1.28
C LEU A 123 18.64 -2.52 0.41
N GLY A 124 19.56 -1.62 0.76
CA GLY A 124 20.74 -1.35 -0.07
C GLY A 124 20.40 -0.56 -1.34
N THR A 125 21.25 -0.65 -2.36
CA THR A 125 21.08 0.03 -3.66
C THR A 125 20.78 -0.97 -4.78
N CYS A 126 20.56 -0.50 -6.01
CA CYS A 126 20.41 -1.38 -7.18
C CYS A 126 21.68 -2.20 -7.45
N GLU A 127 22.85 -1.59 -7.23
CA GLU A 127 24.16 -2.17 -7.48
C GLU A 127 24.60 -3.10 -6.34
N LYS A 128 24.14 -2.81 -5.12
CA LYS A 128 24.41 -3.59 -3.91
C LYS A 128 23.12 -3.91 -3.16
N PRO A 129 22.23 -4.74 -3.75
CA PRO A 129 20.96 -5.10 -3.14
C PRO A 129 21.16 -6.07 -1.97
N THR A 130 20.32 -5.94 -0.94
CA THR A 130 20.23 -6.95 0.11
C THR A 130 19.30 -8.09 -0.30
N ALA A 131 19.33 -9.19 0.45
CA ALA A 131 18.36 -10.28 0.27
C ALA A 131 16.90 -9.80 0.41
N ALA A 132 16.64 -8.86 1.33
CA ALA A 132 15.30 -8.28 1.49
C ALA A 132 14.88 -7.51 0.24
N ARG A 133 15.77 -6.67 -0.32
CA ARG A 133 15.50 -5.95 -1.58
C ARG A 133 15.22 -6.91 -2.73
N HIS A 134 16.03 -7.95 -2.92
CA HIS A 134 15.81 -8.93 -3.97
C HIS A 134 14.43 -9.60 -3.88
N ARG A 135 14.01 -10.04 -2.69
CA ARG A 135 12.69 -10.65 -2.50
C ARG A 135 11.57 -9.66 -2.79
N LEU A 136 11.68 -8.45 -2.26
CA LEU A 136 10.65 -7.43 -2.44
C LEU A 136 10.51 -7.00 -3.90
N GLU A 137 11.62 -6.79 -4.62
CA GLU A 137 11.59 -6.44 -6.04
C GLU A 137 11.03 -7.58 -6.92
N ALA A 138 11.26 -8.84 -6.53
CA ALA A 138 10.78 -10.01 -7.25
C ALA A 138 9.28 -10.28 -7.07
N PHE A 139 8.75 -10.07 -5.86
CA PHE A 139 7.39 -10.53 -5.51
C PHE A 139 6.38 -9.41 -5.26
N MET A 140 6.80 -8.22 -4.84
CA MET A 140 5.88 -7.09 -4.62
C MET A 140 5.69 -6.30 -5.93
N ASP A 141 4.52 -5.67 -6.06
CA ASP A 141 4.29 -4.75 -7.18
C ASP A 141 5.21 -3.52 -7.08
N ARG A 142 5.30 -2.95 -5.88
CA ARG A 142 6.13 -1.78 -5.51
C ARG A 142 6.53 -1.81 -4.04
N VAL A 143 7.62 -1.13 -3.73
CA VAL A 143 8.07 -0.79 -2.38
C VAL A 143 8.20 0.73 -2.27
N TYR A 144 7.64 1.29 -1.21
CA TYR A 144 7.61 2.72 -0.96
C TYR A 144 8.35 3.04 0.33
N ILE A 145 9.28 3.99 0.26
CA ILE A 145 10.05 4.44 1.41
C ILE A 145 9.40 5.68 1.99
N ILE A 146 9.08 5.62 3.28
CA ILE A 146 8.51 6.72 4.05
C ILE A 146 9.45 7.10 5.19
N LYS A 147 9.58 8.38 5.51
CA LYS A 147 10.31 8.83 6.69
C LYS A 147 9.58 8.46 7.98
N LYS A 148 10.36 8.33 9.05
CA LYS A 148 9.83 8.06 10.38
C LYS A 148 9.19 9.32 10.96
N TYR A 149 7.88 9.30 11.17
CA TYR A 149 7.18 10.37 11.87
C TYR A 149 7.34 10.24 13.40
N GLY A 150 7.51 11.37 14.10
CA GLY A 150 7.74 11.42 15.56
C GLY A 150 9.09 12.00 16.00
N ASN A 151 10.01 12.28 15.07
CA ASN A 151 11.32 12.91 15.33
C ASN A 151 11.34 14.39 14.86
N GLY A 152 10.39 15.22 15.32
CA GLY A 152 10.31 16.63 14.89
C GLY A 152 9.75 16.86 13.48
N HIS A 153 9.53 15.80 12.69
CA HIS A 153 8.78 15.90 11.44
C HIS A 153 7.29 16.17 11.69
N ASN A 154 6.75 17.16 11.00
CA ASN A 154 5.36 17.54 11.09
C ASN A 154 4.56 16.92 9.93
N MET A 155 3.83 15.85 10.24
CA MET A 155 2.98 15.16 9.27
C MET A 155 1.93 16.08 8.64
N MET A 156 1.35 16.99 9.42
CA MET A 156 0.33 17.91 8.91
C MET A 156 0.93 18.92 7.94
N ALA A 157 2.14 19.42 8.20
CA ALA A 157 2.85 20.30 7.29
C ALA A 157 3.19 19.60 5.97
N ASP A 158 3.63 18.35 6.03
CA ASP A 158 3.91 17.55 4.83
C ASP A 158 2.63 17.25 4.02
N ILE A 159 1.52 16.92 4.70
CA ILE A 159 0.22 16.75 4.05
C ILE A 159 -0.21 18.04 3.36
N SER A 160 -0.05 19.19 4.03
CA SER A 160 -0.35 20.51 3.45
C SER A 160 0.46 20.77 2.19
N LYS A 161 1.79 20.56 2.23
CA LYS A 161 2.66 20.70 1.05
C LYS A 161 2.28 19.76 -0.08
N PHE A 162 1.86 18.54 0.26
CA PHE A 162 1.50 17.54 -0.73
C PHE A 162 0.15 17.83 -1.42
N HIS A 163 -0.74 18.61 -0.80
CA HIS A 163 -2.03 18.94 -1.44
C HIS A 163 -1.84 19.67 -2.78
N ASP A 164 -0.97 20.68 -2.84
CA ASP A 164 -0.68 21.43 -4.08
C ASP A 164 -0.05 20.52 -5.15
N VAL A 165 0.82 19.60 -4.71
CA VAL A 165 1.42 18.59 -5.59
C VAL A 165 0.36 17.65 -6.16
N PHE A 166 -0.57 17.20 -5.32
CA PHE A 166 -1.64 16.28 -5.72
C PHE A 166 -2.61 16.91 -6.73
N GLU A 167 -2.97 18.17 -6.55
CA GLU A 167 -3.79 18.91 -7.53
C GLU A 167 -3.06 19.04 -8.88
N THR A 168 -1.75 19.31 -8.83
CA THR A 168 -0.92 19.32 -10.05
C THR A 168 -0.87 17.94 -10.70
N MET A 169 -0.71 16.86 -9.92
CA MET A 169 -0.73 15.48 -10.42
C MET A 169 -2.05 15.15 -11.13
N GLN A 170 -3.19 15.58 -10.58
CA GLN A 170 -4.50 15.37 -11.19
C GLN A 170 -4.58 15.97 -12.60
N SER A 171 -4.09 17.21 -12.79
CA SER A 171 -4.05 17.86 -14.11
C SER A 171 -3.17 17.14 -15.14
N ARG A 172 -2.24 16.29 -14.68
CA ARG A 172 -1.26 15.55 -15.50
C ARG A 172 -1.55 14.04 -15.57
N GLY A 173 -2.76 13.61 -15.18
CA GLY A 173 -3.16 12.21 -15.21
C GLY A 173 -2.41 11.34 -14.20
N TYR A 174 -2.10 11.88 -13.02
CA TYR A 174 -1.47 11.19 -11.88
C TYR A 174 -0.12 10.52 -12.18
N ARG A 175 0.64 11.03 -13.16
CA ARG A 175 2.02 10.60 -13.37
C ARG A 175 2.90 11.08 -12.21
N SER A 176 3.78 10.21 -11.73
CA SER A 176 4.78 10.55 -10.70
C SER A 176 5.50 11.86 -11.04
N GLN A 177 5.56 12.76 -10.07
CA GLN A 177 6.28 14.03 -10.18
C GLN A 177 7.69 13.94 -9.54
N ASN A 178 8.13 12.73 -9.18
CA ASN A 178 9.39 12.48 -8.48
C ASN A 178 9.54 13.39 -7.24
N THR A 179 8.49 13.53 -6.44
CA THR A 179 8.53 14.24 -5.18
C THR A 179 8.90 13.29 -4.05
N GLN A 180 9.52 13.81 -2.99
CA GLN A 180 9.94 13.03 -1.83
C GLN A 180 9.55 13.74 -0.54
N ILE A 181 8.36 14.35 -0.50
CA ILE A 181 7.87 15.11 0.67
C ILE A 181 7.79 14.20 1.89
N PHE A 182 7.36 12.96 1.70
CA PHE A 182 7.20 11.97 2.75
C PHE A 182 8.45 11.11 2.97
N ASP A 183 9.62 11.47 2.44
CA ASP A 183 10.87 10.73 2.62
C ASP A 183 12.04 11.64 3.02
N GLU A 184 13.12 11.05 3.53
CA GLU A 184 14.38 11.70 3.87
C GLU A 184 15.49 11.18 2.96
N TRP A 185 15.32 11.39 1.66
CA TRP A 185 16.16 10.80 0.63
C TRP A 185 17.61 11.28 0.63
N HIS A 186 17.90 12.43 1.27
CA HIS A 186 19.26 12.93 1.42
C HIS A 186 20.09 12.17 2.46
N THR A 187 19.47 11.26 3.23
CA THR A 187 20.20 10.51 4.27
C THR A 187 21.26 9.61 3.62
N PRO A 188 22.53 9.60 4.09
CA PRO A 188 23.60 8.84 3.44
C PRO A 188 23.33 7.32 3.37
N THR A 189 22.56 6.81 4.30
CA THR A 189 22.18 5.41 4.46
C THR A 189 20.84 5.07 3.81
N HIS A 190 20.34 5.92 2.91
CA HIS A 190 19.08 5.72 2.20
C HIS A 190 19.17 4.58 1.16
N ALA A 191 18.05 3.89 0.94
CA ALA A 191 17.96 2.85 -0.07
C ALA A 191 17.80 3.43 -1.48
N GLY A 192 18.66 3.06 -2.42
CA GLY A 192 18.62 3.60 -3.77
C GLY A 192 17.28 3.34 -4.48
N TYR A 193 16.63 4.38 -4.98
CA TYR A 193 15.40 4.24 -5.75
C TYR A 193 15.62 3.49 -7.08
N CYS A 194 14.56 2.88 -7.59
CA CYS A 194 14.54 2.22 -8.88
C CYS A 194 13.11 2.15 -9.45
N ASN A 195 12.89 1.24 -10.40
CA ASN A 195 11.55 0.95 -10.92
C ASN A 195 10.68 0.15 -9.95
N LYS A 196 11.21 -0.40 -8.86
CA LYS A 196 10.43 -1.13 -7.85
C LYS A 196 10.40 -0.44 -6.50
N ILE A 197 11.45 0.32 -6.17
CA ILE A 197 11.59 1.06 -4.92
C ILE A 197 11.43 2.55 -5.20
N LYS A 198 10.43 3.18 -4.59
CA LYS A 198 9.99 4.56 -4.86
C LYS A 198 9.81 5.37 -3.57
N PRO A 199 9.79 6.70 -3.64
CA PRO A 199 9.34 7.52 -2.52
C PRO A 199 7.87 7.27 -2.20
N PHE A 200 7.45 7.48 -0.95
CA PHE A 200 6.07 7.27 -0.52
C PHE A 200 5.04 8.15 -1.25
N ASP A 201 5.43 9.32 -1.71
CA ASP A 201 4.64 10.21 -2.56
C ASP A 201 4.04 9.47 -3.78
N ASP A 202 4.82 8.58 -4.40
CA ASP A 202 4.40 7.82 -5.58
C ASP A 202 3.27 6.83 -5.26
N LEU A 203 3.15 6.34 -4.02
CA LEU A 203 2.05 5.44 -3.63
C LEU A 203 0.69 6.10 -3.87
N ILE A 204 0.58 7.39 -3.59
CA ILE A 204 -0.68 8.12 -3.75
C ILE A 204 -1.03 8.26 -5.23
N SER A 205 -0.02 8.50 -6.09
CA SER A 205 -0.19 8.54 -7.54
C SER A 205 -0.57 7.18 -8.12
N ASP A 206 0.16 6.13 -7.72
CA ASP A 206 -0.07 4.76 -8.18
C ASP A 206 -1.47 4.28 -7.78
N ILE A 207 -1.97 4.61 -6.57
CA ILE A 207 -3.35 4.32 -6.15
C ILE A 207 -4.38 4.94 -7.11
N MET A 208 -4.14 6.17 -7.57
CA MET A 208 -5.03 6.82 -8.54
C MET A 208 -4.99 6.14 -9.90
N LEU A 209 -3.81 5.70 -10.34
CA LEU A 209 -3.67 4.90 -11.56
C LEU A 209 -4.40 3.55 -11.44
N TRP A 210 -4.30 2.86 -10.30
CA TRP A 210 -5.04 1.61 -10.06
C TRP A 210 -6.56 1.83 -10.08
N LYS A 211 -7.04 2.96 -9.57
CA LYS A 211 -8.46 3.35 -9.70
C LYS A 211 -8.84 3.47 -11.18
N LEU A 212 -8.06 4.17 -12.00
CA LEU A 212 -8.33 4.36 -13.42
C LEU A 212 -8.32 3.03 -14.18
N GLU A 213 -7.34 2.17 -13.94
CA GLU A 213 -7.22 0.82 -14.51
C GLU A 213 -8.44 -0.06 -14.22
N ARG A 214 -9.07 0.10 -13.04
CA ARG A 214 -10.25 -0.68 -12.62
C ARG A 214 -11.57 -0.13 -13.15
N THR A 215 -11.56 1.05 -13.75
CA THR A 215 -12.76 1.73 -14.28
C THR A 215 -12.88 1.72 -15.80
N GLN A 216 -11.82 1.29 -16.50
CA GLN A 216 -11.82 1.02 -17.94
C GLN A 216 -12.28 -0.42 -18.19
#